data_AF-A0A661VLG9-F1
#
_entry.id   AF-A0A661VLG9-F1
#
_cell.length_a   1.000
_cell.length_b   1.000
_cell.length_c   1.000
_cell.angle_alpha   90.00
_cell.angle_beta   90.00
_cell.angle_gamma   90.00
#
_symmetry.space_group_name_H-M   'P 1'
#
loop_
_entity.id
_entity.type
_entity.pdbx_description
1 polymer ?
#
loop_
_entity_poly.entity_id
_entity_poly.type
_entity_poly.pdbx_seq_one_letter_code
_entity_poly.pdbx_strand_id
1 'polypeptide(L)'
;RLHMLQFTKGGVRRRQGGTRSLGFKRGSYVKHPKYGLCYIGGHRKGKLSLHDITTGRRLTQIARPDDCKFICFASWIYKYAC
;
A
#
# COMPACT_ATOMS: atom_id res chain seq x y z
N ARG A 1 21.05 1.02 -14.33
CA ARG A 1 20.94 2.48 -14.50
C ARG A 1 19.87 2.99 -13.53
N LEU A 2 20.25 3.73 -12.48
CA LEU A 2 19.29 4.25 -11.49
C LEU A 2 18.66 5.54 -12.04
N HIS A 3 17.33 5.64 -12.03
CA HIS A 3 16.58 6.64 -12.81
C HIS A 3 16.74 8.11 -12.37
N MET A 4 17.47 8.41 -11.29
CA MET A 4 17.49 9.78 -10.77
C MET A 4 18.77 10.06 -9.96
N LEU A 5 19.85 10.41 -10.66
CA LEU A 5 21.09 10.91 -10.05
C LEU A 5 21.12 12.45 -9.96
N GLN A 6 20.22 13.14 -10.67
CA GLN A 6 20.22 14.61 -10.73
C GLN A 6 19.45 15.25 -9.57
N PHE A 7 20.17 16.06 -8.80
CA PHE A 7 19.61 16.94 -7.78
C PHE A 7 18.81 18.06 -8.45
N THR A 8 17.66 18.42 -7.89
CA THR A 8 16.88 19.58 -8.35
C THR A 8 17.52 20.87 -7.80
N LYS A 9 17.53 21.97 -8.58
CA LYS A 9 18.06 23.28 -8.12
C LYS A 9 17.36 23.69 -6.82
N GLY A 10 18.15 23.95 -5.78
CA GLY A 10 17.66 24.38 -4.45
C GLY A 10 17.95 23.42 -3.30
N GLY A 11 18.67 22.30 -3.52
CA GLY A 11 19.14 21.41 -2.42
C GLY A 11 18.05 20.60 -1.70
N VAL A 12 16.77 20.87 -1.99
CA VAL A 12 15.64 20.14 -1.45
C VAL A 12 15.46 18.84 -2.23
N ARG A 13 15.77 17.70 -1.61
CA ARG A 13 15.34 16.38 -2.12
C ARG A 13 13.82 16.34 -2.16
N ARG A 14 13.22 16.30 -3.36
CA ARG A 14 11.80 15.94 -3.50
C ARG A 14 11.59 14.57 -2.85
N ARG A 15 10.52 14.42 -2.05
CA ARG A 15 10.10 13.11 -1.50
C ARG A 15 9.58 12.20 -2.62
N GLN A 16 10.49 11.71 -3.46
CA GLN A 16 10.21 10.71 -4.48
C GLN A 16 10.27 9.32 -3.83
N GLY A 17 9.22 8.52 -4.02
CA GLY A 17 9.12 7.18 -3.41
C GLY A 17 7.91 6.98 -2.47
N GLY A 18 6.94 7.91 -2.49
CA GLY A 18 5.73 7.81 -1.69
C GLY A 18 4.48 8.04 -2.50
N THR A 19 4.35 7.43 -3.68
CA THR A 19 3.12 7.50 -4.48
C THR A 19 1.97 6.98 -3.63
N ARG A 20 1.17 7.92 -3.11
CA ARG A 20 -0.08 7.64 -2.40
C ARG A 20 -1.13 7.45 -3.48
N SER A 21 -1.43 6.20 -3.78
CA SER A 21 -2.48 5.87 -4.71
C SER A 21 -3.81 5.85 -3.98
N LEU A 22 -4.76 6.72 -4.38
CA LEU A 22 -6.08 6.83 -3.76
C LEU A 22 -6.00 7.15 -2.25
N GLY A 23 -4.97 7.86 -1.81
CA GLY A 23 -4.73 8.18 -0.39
C GLY A 23 -3.94 7.11 0.38
N PHE A 24 -3.75 5.93 -0.20
CA PHE A 24 -3.07 4.79 0.43
C PHE A 24 -1.67 4.54 -0.14
N LYS A 25 -0.73 4.17 0.73
CA LYS A 25 0.59 3.65 0.31
C LYS A 25 0.48 2.13 0.14
N ARG A 26 1.13 1.57 -0.89
CA ARG A 26 1.27 0.10 -1.00
C ARG A 26 1.93 -0.46 0.26
N GLY A 27 1.41 -1.58 0.77
CA GLY A 27 1.82 -2.19 2.03
C GLY A 27 1.08 -1.67 3.26
N SER A 28 0.28 -0.59 3.15
CA SER A 28 -0.48 -0.09 4.31
C SER A 28 -1.48 -1.11 4.83
N TYR A 29 -1.67 -1.12 6.15
CA TYR A 29 -2.66 -1.96 6.82
C TYR A 29 -4.02 -1.27 6.86
N VAL A 30 -5.04 -2.03 6.53
CA VAL A 30 -6.44 -1.61 6.50
C VAL A 30 -7.32 -2.66 7.15
N LYS A 31 -8.41 -2.21 7.77
CA LYS A 31 -9.49 -3.09 8.22
C LYS A 31 -10.62 -3.03 7.20
N HIS A 32 -11.02 -4.17 6.69
CA HIS A 32 -12.17 -4.31 5.80
C HIS A 32 -13.29 -5.08 6.53
N PRO A 33 -14.56 -4.67 6.45
CA PRO A 33 -15.65 -5.31 7.19
C PRO A 33 -15.80 -6.81 6.89
N LYS A 34 -15.63 -7.20 5.62
CA LYS A 34 -15.74 -8.62 5.19
C LYS A 34 -14.51 -9.48 5.47
N TYR A 35 -13.31 -8.90 5.42
CA TYR A 35 -12.05 -9.66 5.38
C TYR A 35 -11.19 -9.47 6.64
N GLY A 36 -11.58 -8.57 7.53
CA GLY A 36 -10.83 -8.27 8.74
C GLY A 36 -9.57 -7.44 8.44
N LEU A 37 -8.47 -7.80 9.10
CA LEU A 37 -7.19 -7.10 8.99
C LEU A 37 -6.45 -7.53 7.72
N CYS A 38 -6.19 -6.58 6.83
CA CYS A 38 -5.56 -6.82 5.54
C CYS A 38 -4.48 -5.77 5.26
N TYR A 39 -3.64 -6.02 4.26
CA TYR A 39 -2.76 -5.01 3.71
C TYR A 39 -3.06 -4.73 2.24
N ILE A 40 -2.72 -3.51 1.80
CA ILE A 40 -2.93 -3.06 0.43
C ILE A 40 -1.78 -3.56 -0.44
N GLY A 41 -2.07 -4.51 -1.32
CA GLY A 41 -1.13 -4.99 -2.33
C GLY A 41 -0.94 -4.01 -3.49
N GLY A 42 -1.91 -3.13 -3.72
CA GLY A 42 -1.88 -2.12 -4.78
C GLY A 42 -3.28 -1.62 -5.12
N HIS A 43 -3.41 -0.92 -6.24
CA HIS A 43 -4.69 -0.44 -6.74
C HIS A 43 -4.76 -0.61 -8.27
N ARG A 44 -5.96 -0.81 -8.82
CA ARG A 44 -6.21 -0.86 -10.26
C ARG A 44 -7.57 -0.25 -10.56
N LYS A 45 -7.63 0.69 -11.51
CA LYS A 45 -8.87 1.37 -11.95
C LYS A 45 -9.74 1.88 -10.78
N GLY A 46 -9.12 2.52 -9.79
CA GLY A 46 -9.83 3.08 -8.62
C GLY A 46 -10.19 2.07 -7.52
N LYS A 47 -9.91 0.77 -7.69
CA LYS A 47 -10.17 -0.27 -6.70
C LYS A 47 -8.89 -0.73 -6.02
N LEU A 48 -9.00 -1.15 -4.76
CA LEU A 48 -7.90 -1.64 -3.94
C LEU A 48 -7.76 -3.16 -4.06
N SER A 49 -6.50 -3.60 -4.15
CA SER A 49 -6.13 -5.01 -4.03
C SER A 49 -5.75 -5.28 -2.57
N LEU A 50 -6.56 -6.10 -1.90
CA LEU A 50 -6.35 -6.50 -0.51
C LEU A 50 -5.69 -7.87 -0.45
N HIS A 51 -4.77 -7.99 0.49
CA HIS A 51 -4.06 -9.22 0.79
C HIS A 51 -4.18 -9.51 2.29
N ASP A 52 -4.21 -10.79 2.61
CA ASP A 52 -4.19 -11.27 3.98
C ASP A 52 -2.82 -11.00 4.61
N ILE A 53 -2.82 -10.41 5.82
CA ILE A 53 -1.60 -10.10 6.56
C ILE A 53 -0.86 -11.35 7.05
N THR A 54 -1.58 -12.44 7.28
CA THR A 54 -0.99 -13.68 7.79
C THR A 54 -0.41 -14.53 6.66
N THR A 55 -1.24 -14.91 5.70
CA THR A 55 -0.85 -15.81 4.59
C THR A 55 -0.22 -15.09 3.40
N GLY A 56 -0.40 -13.77 3.29
CA GLY A 56 0.01 -12.99 2.12
C GLY A 56 -0.83 -13.24 0.86
N ARG A 57 -1.84 -14.12 0.93
CA ARG A 57 -2.71 -14.44 -0.20
C ARG A 57 -3.56 -13.23 -0.58
N ARG A 58 -3.83 -13.09 -1.87
CA ARG A 58 -4.68 -12.03 -2.41
C ARG A 58 -6.15 -12.37 -2.12
N LEU A 59 -6.82 -11.51 -1.36
CA LEU A 59 -8.21 -11.70 -0.94
C LEU A 59 -9.20 -11.12 -1.96
N THR A 60 -8.93 -9.91 -2.44
CA THR A 60 -9.78 -9.25 -3.44
C THR A 60 -9.00 -8.20 -4.22
N GLN A 61 -9.48 -7.84 -5.41
CA GLN A 61 -8.93 -6.78 -6.26
C GLN A 61 -9.93 -5.65 -6.54
N ILE A 62 -11.14 -5.78 -5.99
CA ILE A 62 -12.25 -4.87 -6.27
C ILE A 62 -12.74 -4.14 -5.01
N ALA A 63 -11.94 -4.10 -3.95
CA ALA A 63 -12.30 -3.42 -2.71
C ALA A 63 -12.42 -1.91 -2.96
N ARG A 64 -13.48 -1.30 -2.43
CA ARG A 64 -13.63 0.15 -2.49
C ARG A 64 -12.77 0.77 -1.39
N PRO A 65 -12.08 1.88 -1.66
CA PRO A 65 -11.31 2.57 -0.63
C PRO A 65 -12.18 3.07 0.53
N ASP A 66 -13.46 3.37 0.26
CA ASP A 66 -14.44 3.85 1.25
C ASP A 66 -14.75 2.81 2.34
N ASP A 67 -14.77 1.53 1.97
CA ASP A 67 -15.03 0.42 2.89
C ASP A 67 -13.81 0.07 3.77
N CYS A 68 -12.64 0.59 3.41
CA CYS A 68 -11.35 0.26 4.04
C CYS A 68 -10.98 1.31 5.09
N LYS A 69 -11.05 0.94 6.37
CA LYS A 69 -10.54 1.80 7.44
C LYS A 69 -9.02 1.71 7.50
N PHE A 70 -8.35 2.83 7.24
CA PHE A 70 -6.91 2.93 7.35
C PHE A 70 -6.45 2.73 8.80
N ILE A 71 -5.39 1.94 9.00
CA ILE A 71 -4.79 1.71 10.32
C ILE A 71 -3.42 2.37 10.38
N CYS A 72 -2.48 1.91 9.55
CA CYS A 72 -1.10 2.38 9.60
C CYS A 72 -0.39 2.13 8.26
N PHE A 73 0.64 2.95 8.00
CA PHE A 73 1.57 2.71 6.91
C PHE A 73 2.59 1.66 7.34
N ALA A 74 2.64 0.53 6.65
CA ALA A 74 3.73 -0.42 6.82
C ALA A 74 4.78 -0.21 5.73
N SER A 75 6.05 -0.17 6.13
CA SER A 75 7.18 -0.17 5.20
C SER A 75 7.63 -1.59 4.82
N TRP A 76 7.26 -2.58 5.64
CA TRP A 76 7.53 -4.00 5.46
C TRP A 76 6.27 -4.81 5.79
N ILE A 77 6.11 -5.97 5.16
CA ILE A 77 5.05 -6.93 5.49
C ILE A 77 5.74 -8.08 6.21
N TYR A 78 5.47 -8.25 7.50
CA TYR A 78 5.92 -9.42 8.24
C TYR A 78 5.10 -10.62 7.78
N LYS A 79 5.76 -11.62 7.20
CA LYS A 79 5.14 -12.92 6.95
C LYS A 79 5.43 -13.77 8.17
N TYR A 80 4.38 -14.20 8.86
CA TYR A 80 4.51 -15.28 9.82
C TYR A 80 4.77 -16.54 8.99
N ALA A 81 6.01 -17.02 8.97
CA ALA A 81 6.32 -18.34 8.44
C ALA A 81 5.91 -19.35 9.52
N CYS A 82 4.82 -20.07 9.26
CA CYS A 82 4.57 -21.36 9.91
C CYS A 82 5.31 -22.44 9.13
#